data_AF-A0A0N1I7E0-F1
#
_entry.id   AF-A0A0N1I7E0-F1
#
_cell.length_a   1.000
_cell.length_b   1.000
_cell.length_c   1.000
_cell.angle_alpha   90.00
_cell.angle_beta   90.00
_cell.angle_gamma   90.00
#
_symmetry.space_group_name_H-M   'P 1'
#
loop_
_entity.id
_entity.type
_entity.pdbx_description
1 polymer ?
#
loop_
_entity_poly.entity_id
_entity_poly.type
_entity_poly.pdbx_seq_one_letter_code
_entity_poly.pdbx_strand_id
1 'polypeptide(L)'
;MRINATSSMRIYPNFVSEEEEASLLAEVEPQLKRLRYEYDHWDNAIEGYRETERDSWNEQNAAILKRVRDTAFQPNAQLLPRAHILDLAAAGDVSRYEFTHAVLGGEHSMWRGEKLPRRRRIAVICRERPLPEHRE
;
A
#
# COMPACT_ATOMS: atom_id res chain seq x y z
N MET A 1 18.77 -3.19 -5.41
CA MET A 1 18.67 -4.03 -6.63
C MET A 1 17.22 -4.10 -7.05
N ARG A 2 16.87 -3.84 -8.31
CA ARG A 2 15.49 -3.96 -8.82
C ARG A 2 15.18 -5.42 -9.18
N ILE A 3 14.03 -5.94 -8.77
CA ILE A 3 13.52 -7.27 -9.14
C ILE A 3 12.34 -7.07 -10.09
N ASN A 4 12.34 -7.77 -11.24
CA ASN A 4 11.17 -7.84 -12.12
C ASN A 4 10.40 -9.12 -11.77
N ALA A 5 9.28 -9.00 -11.07
CA ALA A 5 8.46 -10.14 -10.67
C ALA A 5 7.62 -10.67 -11.84
N THR A 6 7.09 -9.75 -12.66
CA THR A 6 6.41 -10.04 -13.93
C THR A 6 6.81 -8.97 -14.97
N SER A 7 6.23 -9.01 -16.17
CA SER A 7 6.40 -7.94 -17.18
C SER A 7 5.83 -6.59 -16.74
N SER A 8 4.84 -6.60 -15.84
CA SER A 8 4.13 -5.42 -15.32
C SER A 8 4.38 -5.13 -13.84
N MET A 9 5.07 -6.01 -13.11
CA MET A 9 5.33 -5.86 -11.67
C MET A 9 6.83 -5.79 -11.37
N ARG A 10 7.23 -4.70 -10.71
CA ARG A 10 8.60 -4.44 -10.27
C ARG A 10 8.64 -4.29 -8.75
N ILE A 11 9.69 -4.83 -8.14
CA ILE A 11 9.93 -4.76 -6.69
C ILE A 11 11.29 -4.10 -6.48
N TYR A 12 11.33 -3.11 -5.59
CA TYR A 12 12.56 -2.45 -5.14
C TYR A 12 12.70 -2.73 -3.63
N PRO A 13 13.40 -3.81 -3.24
CA PRO A 13 13.67 -4.09 -1.83
C PRO A 13 14.44 -2.93 -1.20
N ASN A 14 14.11 -2.59 0.05
CA ASN A 14 14.77 -1.53 0.81
C ASN A 14 14.79 -0.18 0.08
N PHE A 15 13.72 0.13 -0.67
CA PHE A 15 13.55 1.42 -1.34
C PHE A 15 13.40 2.58 -0.35
N VAL A 16 12.82 2.26 0.81
CA VAL A 16 12.70 3.12 1.98
C VAL A 16 13.66 2.55 3.03
N SER A 17 14.46 3.40 3.66
CA SER A 17 15.34 2.98 4.76
C SER A 17 14.55 2.80 6.06
N GLU A 18 15.12 2.12 7.06
CA GLU A 18 14.47 1.94 8.37
C GLU A 18 14.15 3.29 9.06
N GLU A 19 15.01 4.29 8.88
CA GLU A 19 14.78 5.66 9.39
C GLU A 19 13.58 6.32 8.69
N GLU A 20 13.52 6.19 7.37
CA GLU A 20 12.42 6.71 6.56
C GLU A 20 11.10 5.97 6.86
N GLU A 21 11.15 4.65 7.10
CA GLU A 21 10.01 3.84 7.55
C GLU A 21 9.50 4.33 8.91
N ALA A 22 10.39 4.61 9.85
CA ALA A 22 10.04 5.13 11.16
C ALA A 22 9.38 6.53 11.07
N SER A 23 9.88 7.40 10.19
CA SER A 23 9.31 8.72 9.94
C SER A 23 7.92 8.65 9.32
N LEU A 24 7.72 7.77 8.33
CA LEU A 24 6.40 7.50 7.74
C LEU A 24 5.42 6.99 8.80
N LEU A 25 5.83 6.00 9.59
CA LEU A 25 5.02 5.43 10.66
C LEU A 25 4.63 6.50 11.68
N ALA A 26 5.59 7.28 12.19
CA ALA A 26 5.33 8.32 13.17
C ALA A 26 4.31 9.36 12.68
N GLU A 27 4.31 9.66 11.37
CA GLU A 27 3.38 10.62 10.78
C GLU A 27 1.96 10.06 10.57
N VAL A 28 1.81 8.79 10.17
CA VAL A 28 0.48 8.20 9.90
C VAL A 28 -0.20 7.58 11.12
N GLU A 29 0.58 7.08 12.08
CA GLU A 29 0.09 6.32 13.24
C GLU A 29 -0.96 7.05 14.09
N PRO A 30 -0.81 8.36 14.40
CA PRO A 30 -1.75 9.05 15.29
C PRO A 30 -3.18 9.08 14.77
N GLN A 31 -3.35 9.21 13.45
CA GLN A 31 -4.67 9.20 12.82
C GLN A 31 -5.20 7.76 12.70
N LEU A 32 -4.37 6.83 12.24
CA LEU A 32 -4.76 5.42 12.11
C LEU A 32 -5.24 4.83 13.44
N LYS A 33 -4.55 5.11 14.56
CA LYS A 33 -4.94 4.64 15.91
C LYS A 33 -6.34 5.07 16.35
N ARG A 34 -6.91 6.12 15.76
CA ARG A 34 -8.27 6.59 16.07
C ARG A 34 -9.34 5.84 15.29
N LEU A 35 -8.95 5.12 14.24
CA LEU A 35 -9.83 4.33 13.40
C LEU A 35 -9.94 2.90 13.94
N ARG A 36 -11.13 2.32 13.80
CA ARG A 36 -11.38 0.91 14.10
C ARG A 36 -11.05 0.07 12.87
N TYR A 37 -10.65 -1.18 13.11
CA TYR A 37 -10.56 -2.15 12.02
C TYR A 37 -11.96 -2.49 11.51
N GLU A 38 -12.10 -2.51 10.20
CA GLU A 38 -13.28 -2.88 9.44
C GLU A 38 -13.13 -4.32 8.97
N TYR A 39 -14.23 -5.07 9.07
CA TYR A 39 -14.34 -6.47 8.65
C TYR A 39 -15.50 -6.68 7.67
N ASP A 40 -16.36 -5.67 7.51
CA ASP A 40 -17.48 -5.71 6.58
C ASP A 40 -17.14 -4.79 5.40
N HIS A 41 -16.90 -5.38 4.23
CA HIS A 41 -16.77 -4.64 2.97
C HIS A 41 -17.81 -5.17 1.97
N TRP A 42 -18.45 -4.28 1.22
CA TRP A 42 -19.62 -4.63 0.39
C TRP A 42 -19.34 -5.71 -0.67
N ASP A 43 -18.08 -5.88 -1.09
CA ASP A 43 -17.64 -6.92 -2.01
C ASP A 43 -16.70 -7.97 -1.37
N ASN A 44 -16.51 -7.92 -0.05
CA ASN A 44 -15.59 -8.78 0.72
C ASN A 44 -14.14 -8.80 0.21
N ALA A 45 -13.67 -7.75 -0.46
CA ALA A 45 -12.32 -7.70 -1.02
C ALA A 45 -11.22 -7.56 0.04
N ILE A 46 -11.52 -6.92 1.17
CA ILE A 46 -10.56 -6.64 2.24
C ILE A 46 -11.22 -6.85 3.60
N GLU A 47 -10.54 -7.54 4.51
CA GLU A 47 -10.95 -7.75 5.90
C GLU A 47 -9.84 -7.36 6.87
N GLY A 48 -10.23 -6.90 8.08
CA GLY A 48 -9.29 -6.55 9.13
C GLY A 48 -8.38 -5.39 8.77
N TYR A 49 -8.94 -4.36 8.12
CA TYR A 49 -8.21 -3.17 7.66
C TYR A 49 -8.72 -1.88 8.29
N ARG A 50 -7.91 -0.83 8.25
CA ARG A 50 -8.36 0.55 8.45
C ARG A 50 -7.60 1.43 7.48
N GLU A 51 -8.24 2.47 6.99
CA GLU A 51 -7.65 3.27 5.92
C GLU A 51 -7.92 4.76 6.07
N THR A 52 -7.04 5.54 5.45
CA THR A 52 -7.23 6.98 5.31
C THR A 52 -6.49 7.49 4.08
N GLU A 53 -6.64 8.78 3.79
CA GLU A 53 -5.96 9.45 2.71
C GLU A 53 -5.21 10.67 3.23
N ARG A 54 -4.04 10.97 2.63
CA ARG A 54 -3.19 12.08 3.04
C ARG A 54 -2.52 12.76 1.86
N ASP A 55 -2.60 14.09 1.81
CA ASP A 55 -1.95 14.96 0.81
C ASP A 55 -0.79 15.78 1.39
N SER A 56 -0.82 16.11 2.69
CA SER A 56 0.23 16.87 3.37
C SER A 56 1.21 15.95 4.10
N TRP A 57 2.51 16.12 3.88
CA TRP A 57 3.58 15.30 4.47
C TRP A 57 4.65 16.20 5.07
N ASN A 58 5.35 15.72 6.10
CA ASN A 58 6.57 16.38 6.56
C ASN A 58 7.65 16.38 5.45
N GLU A 59 8.70 17.20 5.59
CA GLU A 59 9.72 17.38 4.55
C GLU A 59 10.39 16.05 4.14
N GLN A 60 10.75 15.22 5.10
CA GLN A 60 11.39 13.92 4.86
C GLN A 60 10.44 12.98 4.09
N ASN A 61 9.19 12.86 4.53
CA ASN A 61 8.21 11.98 3.91
C ASN A 61 7.73 12.49 2.55
N ALA A 62 7.69 13.80 2.35
CA ALA A 62 7.46 14.40 1.04
C ALA A 62 8.58 14.05 0.06
N ALA A 63 9.84 14.03 0.51
CA ALA A 63 10.98 13.59 -0.31
C ALA A 63 10.89 12.09 -0.68
N ILE A 64 10.46 11.23 0.25
CA ILE A 64 10.20 9.81 -0.04
C ILE A 64 9.10 9.67 -1.09
N LEU A 65 7.96 10.37 -0.93
CA LEU A 65 6.86 10.28 -1.89
C LEU A 65 7.25 10.84 -3.25
N LYS A 66 8.08 11.89 -3.30
CA LYS A 66 8.67 12.36 -4.56
C LYS A 66 9.51 11.27 -5.21
N ARG A 67 10.37 10.58 -4.45
CA ARG A 67 11.20 9.49 -4.95
C ARG A 67 10.38 8.32 -5.48
N VAL A 68 9.30 7.95 -4.78
CA VAL A 68 8.31 6.96 -5.26
C VAL A 68 7.74 7.41 -6.60
N ARG A 69 7.32 8.68 -6.71
CA ARG A 69 6.69 9.20 -7.92
C ARG A 69 7.63 9.19 -9.12
N ASP A 70 8.84 9.69 -8.93
CA ASP A 70 9.87 9.74 -9.97
C ASP A 70 10.29 8.32 -10.43
N THR A 71 10.14 7.31 -9.58
CA THR A 71 10.51 5.92 -9.89
C THR A 71 9.39 5.14 -10.58
N ALA A 72 8.13 5.38 -10.17
CA ALA A 72 7.01 4.51 -10.51
C ALA A 72 6.11 5.05 -11.63
N PHE A 73 6.06 6.36 -11.84
CA PHE A 73 5.12 6.99 -12.78
C PHE A 73 5.84 7.71 -13.92
N GLN A 74 5.13 7.88 -15.03
CA GLN A 74 5.64 8.70 -16.13
C GLN A 74 5.68 10.19 -15.74
N PRO A 75 6.60 10.99 -16.29
CA PRO A 75 6.73 12.42 -15.94
C PRO A 75 5.45 13.25 -16.15
N ASN A 76 4.58 12.83 -17.06
CA ASN A 76 3.30 13.46 -17.38
C ASN A 76 2.09 12.71 -16.81
N ALA A 77 2.29 11.70 -15.95
CA ALA A 77 1.21 10.98 -15.31
C ALA A 77 0.40 11.92 -14.41
N GLN A 78 -0.92 11.89 -14.56
CA GLN A 78 -1.82 12.62 -13.68
C GLN A 78 -2.03 11.80 -12.41
N LEU A 79 -1.35 12.15 -11.31
CA LEU A 79 -1.49 11.42 -10.06
C LEU A 79 -2.73 11.85 -9.28
N LEU A 80 -3.30 10.92 -8.49
CA LEU A 80 -4.23 11.32 -7.43
C LEU A 80 -3.46 12.15 -6.39
N PRO A 81 -4.05 13.27 -5.91
CA PRO A 81 -3.34 14.20 -5.03
C PRO A 81 -3.04 13.60 -3.65
N ARG A 82 -3.90 12.68 -3.19
CA ARG A 82 -3.76 12.03 -1.90
C ARG A 82 -3.15 10.65 -2.05
N ALA A 83 -2.16 10.34 -1.21
CA ALA A 83 -1.70 8.99 -1.01
C ALA A 83 -2.70 8.26 -0.11
N HIS A 84 -3.04 7.05 -0.49
CA HIS A 84 -3.93 6.19 0.27
C HIS A 84 -3.11 5.36 1.26
N ILE A 85 -3.53 5.34 2.51
CA ILE A 85 -2.85 4.67 3.61
C ILE A 85 -3.72 3.50 4.04
N LEU A 86 -3.22 2.29 3.85
CA LEU A 86 -3.89 1.06 4.25
C LEU A 86 -3.13 0.41 5.41
N ASP A 87 -3.78 0.24 6.55
CA ASP A 87 -3.24 -0.47 7.71
C ASP A 87 -4.02 -1.77 7.90
N LEU A 88 -3.30 -2.87 7.77
CA LEU A 88 -3.84 -4.22 7.77
C LEU A 88 -3.41 -4.95 9.04
N ALA A 89 -4.38 -5.52 9.76
CA ALA A 89 -4.11 -6.34 10.93
C ALA A 89 -3.28 -7.57 10.54
N ALA A 90 -2.67 -8.23 11.54
CA ALA A 90 -1.90 -9.44 11.29
C ALA A 90 -2.75 -10.56 10.65
N ALA A 91 -4.02 -10.66 11.04
CA ALA A 91 -4.98 -11.61 10.50
C ALA A 91 -5.75 -11.09 9.27
N GLY A 92 -5.78 -9.77 9.01
CA GLY A 92 -6.54 -9.19 7.92
C GLY A 92 -5.94 -9.50 6.56
N ASP A 93 -6.71 -9.47 5.49
CA ASP A 93 -6.30 -9.87 4.15
C ASP A 93 -6.99 -9.08 3.05
N VAL A 94 -6.42 -9.19 1.85
CA VAL A 94 -6.98 -8.63 0.61
C VAL A 94 -7.13 -9.81 -0.35
N SER A 95 -8.33 -10.36 -0.45
CA SER A 95 -8.59 -11.69 -1.04
C SER A 95 -9.46 -11.69 -2.29
N ARG A 96 -9.65 -10.54 -2.96
CA ARG A 96 -10.53 -10.49 -4.13
C ARG A 96 -9.97 -11.31 -5.31
N TYR A 97 -10.56 -12.48 -5.54
CA TYR A 97 -10.18 -13.45 -6.57
C TYR A 97 -10.30 -12.96 -8.02
N GLU A 98 -11.03 -11.86 -8.26
CA GLU A 98 -11.19 -11.26 -9.58
C GLU A 98 -10.02 -10.32 -9.96
N PHE A 99 -9.10 -10.03 -9.04
CA PHE A 99 -7.92 -9.22 -9.33
C PHE A 99 -6.64 -10.07 -9.45
N THR A 100 -5.69 -9.55 -10.22
CA THR A 100 -4.38 -10.18 -10.46
C THR A 100 -3.40 -10.04 -9.28
N HIS A 101 -3.82 -9.41 -8.19
CA HIS A 101 -2.99 -9.16 -7.00
C HIS A 101 -3.81 -9.30 -5.72
N ALA A 102 -3.18 -9.84 -4.68
CA ALA A 102 -3.78 -10.10 -3.37
C ALA A 102 -2.73 -9.95 -2.26
N VAL A 103 -3.19 -9.70 -1.03
CA VAL A 103 -2.37 -9.76 0.20
C VAL A 103 -2.96 -10.85 1.08
N LEU A 104 -2.42 -12.06 0.94
CA LEU A 104 -2.98 -13.27 1.55
C LEU A 104 -2.82 -13.26 3.08
N GLY A 105 -3.90 -13.59 3.80
CA GLY A 105 -3.93 -13.74 5.26
C GLY A 105 -3.90 -15.19 5.74
N GLY A 106 -3.78 -15.35 7.06
CA GLY A 106 -3.94 -16.63 7.76
C GLY A 106 -3.11 -17.79 7.15
N GLU A 107 -3.80 -18.89 6.87
CA GLU A 107 -3.21 -20.09 6.28
C GLU A 107 -2.73 -19.91 4.84
N HIS A 108 -3.24 -18.90 4.13
CA HIS A 108 -2.88 -18.64 2.74
C HIS A 108 -1.61 -17.80 2.60
N SER A 109 -1.08 -17.24 3.70
CA SER A 109 0.18 -16.49 3.66
C SER A 109 1.37 -17.44 3.51
N MET A 110 1.71 -17.74 2.26
CA MET A 110 2.79 -18.67 1.90
C MET A 110 3.70 -18.07 0.83
N TRP A 111 4.98 -18.40 0.89
CA TRP A 111 5.97 -18.08 -0.14
C TRP A 111 6.75 -19.34 -0.49
N ARG A 112 6.63 -19.80 -1.74
CA ARG A 112 7.31 -21.02 -2.26
C ARG A 112 7.06 -22.27 -1.39
N GLY A 113 5.82 -22.42 -0.89
CA GLY A 113 5.41 -23.54 -0.05
C GLY A 113 5.67 -23.36 1.44
N GLU A 114 6.44 -22.34 1.84
CA GLU A 114 6.73 -22.04 3.23
C GLU A 114 5.75 -21.02 3.80
N LYS A 115 5.30 -21.23 5.04
CA LYS A 115 4.45 -20.27 5.75
C LYS A 115 5.21 -18.95 5.93
N LEU A 116 4.58 -17.83 5.59
CA LEU A 116 5.10 -16.49 5.84
C LEU A 116 4.35 -15.88 7.05
N PRO A 117 4.97 -15.78 8.23
CA PRO A 117 4.32 -15.20 9.40
C PRO A 117 3.96 -13.73 9.16
N ARG A 118 2.69 -13.40 9.41
CA ARG A 118 2.20 -12.04 9.25
C ARG A 118 2.24 -11.24 10.54
N ARG A 119 2.41 -9.93 10.36
CA ARG A 119 2.27 -8.92 11.40
C ARG A 119 1.35 -7.82 10.87
N ARG A 120 1.05 -6.84 11.72
CA ARG A 120 0.45 -5.59 11.28
C ARG A 120 1.29 -4.99 10.15
N ARG A 121 0.65 -4.54 9.09
CA ARG A 121 1.31 -3.99 7.89
C ARG A 121 0.64 -2.69 7.49
N ILE A 122 1.44 -1.64 7.33
CA ILE A 122 0.99 -0.38 6.74
C ILE A 122 1.52 -0.28 5.30
N ALA A 123 0.67 0.16 4.38
CA ALA A 123 1.02 0.46 3.01
C ALA A 123 0.68 1.91 2.67
N VAL A 124 1.62 2.61 2.04
CA VAL A 124 1.39 3.93 1.44
C VAL A 124 1.29 3.72 -0.07
N ILE A 125 0.13 4.07 -0.64
CA ILE A 125 -0.23 3.75 -2.01
C ILE A 125 -0.44 5.04 -2.79
N CYS A 126 0.38 5.24 -3.82
CA CYS A 126 0.18 6.29 -4.82
C CYS A 126 -0.49 5.69 -6.05
N ARG A 127 -1.42 6.43 -6.66
CA ARG A 127 -2.17 5.97 -7.83
C ARG A 127 -2.22 7.07 -8.88
N GLU A 128 -2.27 6.67 -10.14
CA GLU A 128 -2.64 7.58 -11.23
C GLU A 128 -4.16 7.79 -11.23
N ARG A 129 -4.59 8.94 -11.74
CA ARG A 129 -5.99 9.17 -12.10
C ARG A 129 -6.36 8.19 -13.21
N PRO A 130 -7.59 7.63 -13.18
CA PRO A 130 -8.10 6.90 -14.34
C PRO A 130 -7.98 7.76 -15.60
N LEU A 131 -7.61 7.11 -16.70
CA LEU A 131 -7.68 7.70 -18.03
C LEU A 131 -9.11 8.18 -18.29
N PRO A 132 -9.32 9.29 -19.03
CA PRO A 132 -10.67 9.82 -19.29
C PRO A 132 -11.66 8.78 -19.79
N GLU A 133 -11.23 7.83 -20.62
CA GLU A 133 -12.04 6.73 -21.16
C GLU A 133 -12.49 5.69 -20.11
N HIS A 134 -11.88 5.68 -18.93
CA HIS A 134 -12.23 4.83 -17.80
C HIS A 134 -12.94 5.61 -16.68
N ARG A 135 -13.29 6.88 -16.92
CA ARG A 135 -14.11 7.68 -16.00
C ARG A 135 -15.55 7.50 -16.42
N GLU A 136 -16.30 6.70 -15.67
CA GLU A 136 -17.77 6.65 -15.74
C GLU A 136 -18.38 8.01 -15.34
#